data_AF-A0A543A266-F1
#
_entry.id   AF-A0A543A266-F1
#
_cell.length_a   1.000
_cell.length_b   1.000
_cell.length_c   1.000
_cell.angle_alpha   90.00
_cell.angle_beta   90.00
_cell.angle_gamma   90.00
#
_symmetry.space_group_name_H-M   'P 1'
#
loop_
_entity.id
_entity.type
_entity.pdbx_description
1 polymer ?
#
loop_
_entity_poly.entity_id
_entity_poly.type
_entity_poly.pdbx_seq_one_letter_code
_entity_poly.pdbx_strand_id
1 'polypeptide(L)'
;MTYVVLVAWLVQASAGVLLLTRWWRHRIRAGVVVTHVALSVLGLALWVAYVLSDHVFWGWGALGLIAVGNGFGDAMLLRRARAMGGRHLSVLHAYRVALGAIFAGRMPAFVIFHALLAGVVFFATLAVCVVATV
;
A
#
# COMPACT_ATOMS: atom_id res chain seq x y z
N MET A 1 14.71 -10.07 -11.44
CA MET A 1 13.34 -9.81 -10.92
C MET A 1 13.33 -8.78 -9.79
N THR A 2 14.28 -8.83 -8.85
CA THR A 2 14.45 -7.87 -7.74
C THR A 2 14.40 -6.38 -8.17
N TYR A 3 15.14 -6.01 -9.22
CA TYR A 3 15.12 -4.63 -9.78
C TYR A 3 13.76 -4.22 -10.36
N VAL A 4 13.02 -5.13 -10.99
CA VAL A 4 11.67 -4.84 -11.50
C VAL A 4 10.71 -4.55 -10.35
N VAL A 5 10.80 -5.33 -9.28
CA VAL A 5 10.02 -5.10 -8.05
C VAL A 5 10.44 -3.80 -7.36
N LEU A 6 11.74 -3.46 -7.37
CA LEU A 6 12.22 -2.16 -6.88
C LEU A 6 11.62 -1.00 -7.67
N VAL A 7 11.57 -1.09 -9.01
CA VAL A 7 10.91 -0.08 -9.85
C VAL A 7 9.43 0.04 -9.47
N ALA A 8 8.73 -1.08 -9.27
CA ALA A 8 7.33 -1.06 -8.85
C ALA A 8 7.15 -0.38 -7.47
N TRP A 9 8.04 -0.66 -6.51
CA TRP A 9 8.10 0.04 -5.23
C TRP A 9 8.28 1.56 -5.38
N LEU A 10 9.17 2.01 -6.28
CA LEU A 10 9.43 3.42 -6.52
C LEU A 10 8.23 4.13 -7.17
N VAL A 11 7.58 3.48 -8.14
CA VAL A 11 6.33 3.99 -8.74
C VAL A 11 5.22 4.09 -7.68
N GLN A 12 5.10 3.07 -6.82
CA GLN A 12 4.14 3.05 -5.72
C GLN A 12 4.42 4.16 -4.71
N ALA A 13 5.68 4.38 -4.33
CA ALA A 13 6.10 5.45 -3.44
C ALA A 13 5.80 6.84 -4.05
N SER A 14 6.02 7.01 -5.36
CA SER A 14 5.72 8.25 -6.07
C SER A 14 4.22 8.59 -6.05
N ALA A 15 3.36 7.60 -6.28
CA ALA A 15 1.92 7.76 -6.12
C ALA A 15 1.53 8.09 -4.66
N GLY A 16 2.18 7.45 -3.69
CA GLY A 16 2.00 7.74 -2.26
C GLY A 16 2.36 9.19 -1.90
N VAL A 17 3.47 9.72 -2.43
CA VAL A 17 3.88 11.12 -2.23
C VAL A 17 2.85 12.09 -2.82
N LEU A 18 2.31 11.82 -4.02
CA LEU A 18 1.25 12.66 -4.60
C LEU A 18 -0.02 12.65 -3.73
N LEU A 19 -0.37 11.51 -3.14
CA LEU A 19 -1.50 11.44 -2.20
C LEU A 19 -1.18 12.17 -0.89
N LEU A 20 0.05 12.07 -0.41
CA LEU A 20 0.51 12.71 0.83
C LEU A 20 0.50 14.24 0.71
N THR A 21 0.94 14.81 -0.42
CA THR A 21 0.90 16.26 -0.65
C THR A 21 -0.53 16.80 -0.66
N ARG A 22 -1.49 16.05 -1.20
CA ARG A 22 -2.92 16.39 -1.15
C ARG A 22 -3.46 16.26 0.27
N TRP A 23 -3.10 15.20 0.98
CA TRP A 23 -3.49 15.00 2.38
C TRP A 23 -2.96 16.11 3.30
N TRP A 24 -1.73 16.59 3.06
CA TRP A 24 -1.07 17.62 3.87
C TRP A 24 -1.86 18.92 3.99
N ARG A 25 -2.73 19.21 3.01
CA ARG A 25 -3.62 20.38 3.02
C ARG A 25 -4.76 20.27 4.04
N HIS A 26 -5.14 19.05 4.42
CA HIS A 26 -6.28 18.80 5.32
C HIS A 26 -5.87 18.13 6.64
N ARG A 27 -4.75 17.39 6.67
CA ARG A 27 -4.12 16.73 7.85
C ARG A 27 -5.05 15.88 8.72
N ILE A 28 -6.17 15.43 8.17
CA ILE A 28 -7.13 14.59 8.90
C ILE A 28 -6.48 13.24 9.21
N ARG A 29 -6.46 12.85 10.49
CA ARG A 29 -5.94 11.55 10.97
C ARG A 29 -4.45 11.34 10.70
N ALA A 30 -3.63 12.27 11.15
CA ALA A 30 -2.18 12.22 11.06
C ALA A 30 -1.59 10.88 11.54
N GLY A 31 -2.03 10.32 12.66
CA GLY A 31 -1.48 9.05 13.16
C GLY A 31 -1.52 7.92 12.14
N VAL A 32 -2.71 7.62 11.57
CA VAL A 32 -2.87 6.52 10.60
C VAL A 32 -2.05 6.74 9.34
N VAL A 33 -2.06 7.98 8.81
CA VAL A 33 -1.33 8.32 7.58
C VAL A 33 0.18 8.28 7.81
N VAL A 34 0.66 8.86 8.91
CA VAL A 34 2.08 8.87 9.27
C VAL A 34 2.58 7.44 9.50
N THR A 35 1.84 6.60 10.22
CA THR A 35 2.21 5.18 10.40
C THR A 35 2.26 4.45 9.07
N HIS A 36 1.26 4.62 8.20
CA HIS A 36 1.25 4.01 6.87
C HIS A 36 2.46 4.43 6.02
N VAL A 37 2.77 5.74 6.00
CA VAL A 37 3.91 6.28 5.25
C VAL A 37 5.24 5.78 5.84
N ALA A 38 5.39 5.82 7.17
CA ALA A 38 6.61 5.37 7.83
C ALA A 38 6.90 3.90 7.54
N LEU A 39 5.89 3.02 7.64
CA LEU A 39 6.02 1.61 7.30
C LEU A 39 6.37 1.40 5.82
N SER A 40 5.78 2.19 4.92
CA SER A 40 6.06 2.12 3.48
C SER A 40 7.49 2.55 3.15
N VAL A 41 7.98 3.63 3.78
CA VAL A 41 9.36 4.13 3.60
C VAL A 41 10.37 3.12 4.16
N LEU A 42 10.11 2.58 5.35
CA LEU A 42 10.97 1.54 5.93
C LEU A 42 10.94 0.26 5.08
N GLY A 43 9.78 -0.16 4.59
CA GLY A 43 9.64 -1.31 3.69
C GLY A 43 10.45 -1.14 2.40
N LEU A 44 10.40 0.04 1.79
CA LEU A 44 11.23 0.38 0.63
C LEU A 44 12.72 0.34 0.97
N ALA A 45 13.13 0.92 2.10
CA ALA A 45 14.52 0.90 2.54
C ALA A 45 15.04 -0.54 2.74
N LEU A 46 14.21 -1.42 3.34
CA LEU A 46 14.55 -2.84 3.48
C LEU A 46 14.61 -3.55 2.12
N TRP A 47 13.74 -3.22 1.17
CA TRP A 47 13.82 -3.78 -0.18
C TRP A 47 15.10 -3.35 -0.92
N VAL A 48 15.50 -2.08 -0.78
CA VAL A 48 16.77 -1.59 -1.30
C VAL A 48 17.94 -2.31 -0.66
N ALA A 49 17.93 -2.50 0.66
CA ALA A 49 18.96 -3.26 1.37
C ALA A 49 19.05 -4.70 0.85
N TYR A 50 17.91 -5.35 0.59
CA TYR A 50 17.88 -6.67 -0.06
C TYR A 50 18.52 -6.65 -1.45
N VAL A 51 18.15 -5.70 -2.32
CA VAL A 51 18.73 -5.58 -3.68
C VAL A 51 20.25 -5.38 -3.64
N LEU A 52 20.77 -4.65 -2.65
CA LEU A 52 22.19 -4.33 -2.56
C LEU A 52 23.03 -5.43 -1.89
N SER A 53 22.45 -6.17 -0.93
CA SER A 53 23.18 -7.17 -0.14
C SER A 53 22.91 -8.62 -0.56
N ASP A 54 21.87 -8.83 -1.39
CA ASP A 54 21.30 -10.12 -1.76
C ASP A 54 20.88 -11.00 -0.56
N HIS A 55 20.76 -10.41 0.62
CA HIS A 55 20.42 -11.13 1.84
C HIS A 55 18.91 -11.18 2.04
N VAL A 56 18.29 -12.35 1.81
CA VAL A 56 16.83 -12.55 1.73
C VAL A 56 16.05 -12.10 2.98
N PHE A 57 16.68 -12.08 4.16
CA PHE A 57 16.08 -11.57 5.40
C PHE A 57 15.53 -10.13 5.24
N TRP A 58 16.23 -9.27 4.50
CA TRP A 58 15.77 -7.91 4.23
C TRP A 58 14.52 -7.88 3.35
N GLY A 59 14.42 -8.82 2.39
CA GLY A 59 13.23 -8.99 1.55
C GLY A 59 12.01 -9.42 2.37
N TRP A 60 12.18 -10.39 3.26
CA TRP A 60 11.12 -10.79 4.20
C TRP A 60 10.72 -9.66 5.15
N GLY A 61 11.68 -8.89 5.64
CA GLY A 61 11.41 -7.69 6.44
C GLY A 61 10.59 -6.65 5.68
N ALA A 62 10.96 -6.37 4.43
CA ALA A 62 10.20 -5.48 3.54
C ALA A 62 8.76 -5.98 3.33
N LEU A 63 8.58 -7.29 3.10
CA LEU A 63 7.28 -7.93 2.96
C LEU A 63 6.42 -7.79 4.22
N GLY A 64 7.01 -7.99 5.40
CA GLY A 64 6.33 -7.79 6.68
C GLY A 64 5.85 -6.35 6.86
N LEU A 65 6.70 -5.38 6.54
CA LEU A 65 6.35 -3.96 6.66
C LEU A 65 5.26 -3.53 5.67
N ILE A 66 5.30 -3.99 4.41
CA ILE A 66 4.22 -3.70 3.45
C ILE A 66 2.91 -4.40 3.83
N ALA A 67 2.95 -5.60 4.41
CA ALA A 67 1.75 -6.28 4.90
C ALA A 67 1.03 -5.44 5.97
N VAL A 68 1.78 -5.00 6.99
CA VAL A 68 1.25 -4.17 8.06
C VAL A 68 0.82 -2.80 7.53
N GLY A 69 1.64 -2.18 6.67
CA GLY A 69 1.36 -0.90 6.03
C GLY A 69 0.06 -0.92 5.21
N ASN A 70 -0.18 -1.99 4.43
CA ASN A 70 -1.40 -2.17 3.66
C ASN A 70 -2.64 -2.27 4.57
N GLY A 71 -2.52 -2.88 5.75
CA GLY A 71 -3.61 -2.89 6.74
C GLY A 71 -4.05 -1.47 7.16
N PHE A 72 -3.12 -0.53 7.32
CA PHE A 72 -3.45 0.88 7.55
C PHE A 72 -4.07 1.54 6.31
N GLY A 73 -3.60 1.19 5.11
CA GLY A 73 -4.19 1.61 3.84
C GLY A 73 -5.66 1.19 3.70
N ASP A 74 -5.94 -0.07 4.01
CA ASP A 74 -7.27 -0.65 3.99
C ASP A 74 -8.19 0.00 5.02
N ALA A 75 -7.70 0.29 6.23
CA ALA A 75 -8.48 1.01 7.23
C ALA A 75 -8.94 2.40 6.71
N MET A 76 -8.10 3.10 5.93
CA MET A 76 -8.47 4.35 5.28
C MET A 76 -9.50 4.14 4.17
N LEU A 77 -9.33 3.11 3.33
CA LEU A 77 -10.25 2.75 2.25
C LEU A 77 -11.63 2.36 2.79
N LEU A 78 -11.68 1.47 3.77
CA LEU A 78 -12.91 0.98 4.40
C LEU A 78 -13.66 2.08 5.12
N ARG A 79 -12.94 3.01 5.77
CA ARG A 79 -13.59 4.20 6.32
C ARG A 79 -14.26 5.03 5.22
N ARG A 80 -13.55 5.28 4.12
CA ARG A 80 -14.12 6.03 3.00
C ARG A 80 -15.36 5.32 2.46
N ALA A 81 -15.31 3.99 2.31
CA ALA A 81 -16.46 3.19 1.91
C ALA A 81 -17.64 3.33 2.88
N ARG A 82 -17.40 3.29 4.19
CA ARG A 82 -18.44 3.53 5.22
C ARG A 82 -19.00 4.96 5.20
N ALA A 83 -18.18 5.95 4.84
CA ALA A 83 -18.67 7.31 4.65
C ALA A 83 -19.58 7.45 3.41
N MET A 84 -19.40 6.59 2.40
CA MET A 84 -20.22 6.57 1.18
C MET A 84 -21.47 5.70 1.31
N GLY A 85 -21.38 4.53 1.95
CA GLY A 85 -22.45 3.53 2.00
C GLY A 85 -23.10 3.31 3.37
N GLY A 86 -22.67 4.02 4.41
CA GLY A 86 -23.21 3.92 5.77
C GLY A 86 -22.19 3.45 6.81
N ARG A 87 -22.26 4.01 8.02
CA ARG A 87 -21.28 3.74 9.10
C ARG A 87 -21.38 2.32 9.69
N HIS A 88 -22.53 1.67 9.52
CA HIS A 88 -22.85 0.35 10.07
C HIS A 88 -22.39 -0.82 9.19
N LEU A 89 -21.76 -0.56 8.02
CA LEU A 89 -21.35 -1.62 7.12
C LEU A 89 -20.30 -2.54 7.76
N SER A 90 -20.55 -3.85 7.67
CA SER A 90 -19.57 -4.88 7.97
C SER A 90 -18.34 -4.74 7.07
N VAL A 91 -17.20 -5.31 7.46
CA VAL A 91 -15.94 -5.21 6.71
C VAL A 91 -16.11 -5.70 5.27
N LEU A 92 -16.77 -6.85 5.08
CA LEU A 92 -17.02 -7.42 3.75
C LEU A 92 -17.88 -6.50 2.88
N HIS A 93 -18.96 -5.92 3.43
CA HIS A 93 -19.80 -4.98 2.68
C HIS A 93 -19.07 -3.68 2.38
N ALA A 94 -18.25 -3.17 3.29
CA ALA A 94 -17.42 -2.00 3.04
C ALA A 94 -16.41 -2.25 1.91
N TYR A 95 -15.83 -3.45 1.81
CA TYR A 95 -15.01 -3.83 0.66
C TYR A 95 -15.79 -3.86 -0.66
N ARG A 96 -17.00 -4.45 -0.66
CA ARG A 96 -17.88 -4.44 -1.85
C ARG A 96 -18.21 -3.01 -2.29
N VAL A 97 -18.51 -2.12 -1.36
CA VAL A 97 -18.77 -0.70 -1.65
C VAL A 97 -17.51 -0.01 -2.17
N ALA A 98 -16.34 -0.29 -1.60
CA ALA A 98 -15.07 0.27 -2.07
C ALA A 98 -14.78 -0.16 -3.51
N LEU A 99 -14.88 -1.47 -3.82
CA LEU A 99 -14.71 -2.02 -5.17
C LEU A 99 -15.72 -1.42 -6.15
N GLY A 100 -17.00 -1.39 -5.77
CA GLY A 100 -18.05 -0.77 -6.60
C GLY A 100 -17.76 0.70 -6.89
N ALA A 101 -17.26 1.45 -5.90
CA ALA A 101 -16.87 2.84 -6.08
C ALA A 101 -15.64 3.04 -6.97
N ILE A 102 -14.71 2.07 -6.98
CA ILE A 102 -13.57 2.06 -7.91
C ILE A 102 -14.08 1.91 -9.35
N PHE A 103 -14.90 0.89 -9.62
CA PHE A 103 -15.42 0.63 -10.96
C PHE A 103 -16.42 1.69 -11.44
N ALA A 104 -17.16 2.32 -10.53
CA ALA A 104 -18.06 3.41 -10.84
C ALA A 104 -17.36 4.79 -10.98
N GLY A 105 -16.03 4.86 -10.90
CA GLY A 105 -15.27 6.11 -11.04
C GLY A 105 -15.50 7.12 -9.89
N ARG A 106 -16.00 6.66 -8.74
CA ARG A 106 -16.31 7.51 -7.56
C ARG A 106 -15.11 7.72 -6.63
N MET A 107 -13.96 7.15 -6.98
CA MET A 107 -12.70 7.37 -6.27
C MET A 107 -11.71 8.15 -7.15
N PRO A 108 -10.88 9.04 -6.57
CA PRO A 108 -9.83 9.72 -7.32
C PRO A 108 -8.89 8.71 -7.98
N ALA A 109 -8.54 8.94 -9.25
CA ALA A 109 -7.71 8.02 -10.03
C ALA A 109 -6.40 7.59 -9.33
N PHE A 110 -5.71 8.53 -8.69
CA PHE A 110 -4.47 8.23 -7.93
C PHE A 110 -4.68 7.30 -6.74
N VAL A 111 -5.85 7.36 -6.08
CA VAL A 111 -6.17 6.43 -4.98
C VAL A 111 -6.38 5.03 -5.53
N ILE A 112 -7.11 4.91 -6.64
CA ILE A 112 -7.34 3.63 -7.32
C ILE A 112 -6.00 3.02 -7.76
N PHE A 113 -5.20 3.81 -8.48
CA PHE A 113 -3.89 3.39 -8.94
C PHE A 113 -2.99 2.91 -7.79
N HIS A 114 -2.86 3.72 -6.73
CA HIS A 114 -2.03 3.38 -5.58
C HIS A 114 -2.54 2.13 -4.86
N ALA A 115 -3.86 1.94 -4.72
CA ALA A 115 -4.42 0.76 -4.07
C ALA A 115 -4.20 -0.52 -4.90
N LEU A 116 -4.40 -0.47 -6.22
CA LEU A 116 -4.21 -1.62 -7.10
C LEU A 116 -2.72 -1.99 -7.24
N LEU A 117 -1.86 -0.99 -7.42
CA LEU A 117 -0.42 -1.21 -7.53
C LEU A 117 0.19 -1.72 -6.21
N ALA A 118 -0.39 -1.38 -5.05
CA ALA A 118 0.01 -1.97 -3.77
C ALA A 118 -0.09 -3.50 -3.79
N GLY A 119 -1.15 -4.06 -4.39
CA GLY A 119 -1.33 -5.50 -4.56
C GLY A 119 -0.23 -6.11 -5.44
N VAL A 120 0.09 -5.45 -6.57
CA VAL A 120 1.16 -5.88 -7.47
C VAL A 120 2.51 -5.90 -6.76
N VAL A 121 2.87 -4.82 -6.06
CA VAL A 121 4.13 -4.72 -5.30
C VAL A 121 4.18 -5.80 -4.23
N PHE A 122 3.09 -6.02 -3.49
CA PHE A 122 3.00 -7.03 -2.44
C PHE A 122 3.27 -8.44 -2.98
N PHE A 123 2.50 -8.88 -3.99
CA PHE A 123 2.63 -10.24 -4.53
C PHE A 123 3.95 -10.45 -5.26
N ALA A 124 4.48 -9.44 -5.95
CA ALA A 124 5.78 -9.54 -6.59
C ALA A 124 6.93 -9.63 -5.57
N THR A 125 6.85 -8.87 -4.47
CA THR A 125 7.77 -8.96 -3.33
C THR A 125 7.72 -10.36 -2.73
N LEU A 126 6.52 -10.89 -2.47
CA LEU A 126 6.33 -12.26 -1.95
C LEU A 126 6.93 -13.31 -2.89
N ALA A 127 6.64 -13.24 -4.19
CA ALA A 127 7.15 -14.19 -5.17
C ALA A 127 8.68 -14.21 -5.20
N VAL A 128 9.32 -13.03 -5.18
CA VAL A 128 10.77 -12.92 -5.12
C VAL A 128 11.32 -13.50 -3.82
N CYS A 129 10.74 -13.20 -2.66
CA CYS A 129 11.19 -13.74 -1.37
C CYS A 129 11.08 -15.28 -1.33
N VAL A 130 9.99 -15.85 -1.85
CA VAL A 130 9.82 -17.30 -1.96
C VAL A 130 10.90 -17.91 -2.84
N VAL A 131 11.09 -17.37 -4.06
CA VAL A 131 12.10 -17.87 -5.01
C VAL A 131 13.53 -17.73 -4.46
N ALA A 132 13.83 -16.69 -3.70
CA ALA A 132 15.15 -16.48 -3.10
C ALA A 132 15.40 -17.33 -1.84
N THR A 133 14.39 -18.03 -1.32
CA THR A 133 14.51 -18.89 -0.12
C THR A 133 14.62 -20.37 -0.48
N VAL A 134 14.15 -20.77 -1.67
CA VAL A 134 14.20 -22.16 -2.17
C VAL A 134 15.46 -22.41 -2.98
#